data_AF-A0A842KYR9-F1
#
_entry.id   AF-A0A842KYR9-F1
#
_cell.length_a   1.000
_cell.length_b   1.000
_cell.length_c   1.000
_cell.angle_alpha   90.00
_cell.angle_beta   90.00
_cell.angle_gamma   90.00
#
_symmetry.space_group_name_H-M   'P 1'
#
loop_
_entity.id
_entity.type
_entity.pdbx_description
1 polymer ?
#
loop_
_entity_poly.entity_id
_entity_poly.type
_entity_poly.pdbx_seq_one_letter_code
_entity_poly.pdbx_strand_id
1 'polypeptide(L)'
;MECSHITILVISIESKTVLNISRFIVFLGLITALFYRRVDHIYRTFVALIGLYIPDMAEKYFPNPPHKLRSFLAPLYNRKTMALLGIFIAVHVSLVNVPFTTIDLFHKEWRNADMVSHFLGGMVVWVITAEILLNLSNEKYLNLARRKLILYSFLALFFLSFGWEVVEKLSESEISFIHESTVNKVRDSIMNTLGGLSALYLVLKRKYPFEINLRH
;
A
#
# COMPACT_ATOMS: atom_id res chain seq x y z
N MET A 1 -1.07 -37.10 -28.38
CA MET A 1 -0.29 -35.84 -28.37
C MET A 1 -0.39 -35.29 -26.95
N GLU A 2 0.62 -35.58 -26.14
CA GLU A 2 0.67 -35.19 -24.74
C GLU A 2 0.91 -33.69 -24.63
N CYS A 3 -0.02 -32.97 -24.00
CA CYS A 3 0.15 -31.56 -23.72
C CYS A 3 0.98 -31.46 -22.43
N SER A 4 2.26 -31.13 -22.60
CA SER A 4 3.22 -30.87 -21.53
C SER A 4 2.63 -29.91 -20.49
N HIS A 5 2.44 -30.40 -19.27
CA HIS A 5 2.19 -29.58 -18.08
C HIS A 5 3.39 -28.67 -17.84
N ILE A 6 3.31 -27.43 -18.33
CA ILE A 6 4.14 -26.34 -17.82
C ILE A 6 3.69 -26.12 -16.37
N THR A 7 4.42 -26.77 -15.47
CA THR A 7 4.28 -26.57 -14.03
C THR A 7 4.83 -25.18 -13.75
N ILE A 8 3.97 -24.16 -13.81
CA ILE A 8 4.30 -22.85 -13.27
C ILE A 8 4.55 -23.09 -11.78
N LEU A 9 5.82 -23.06 -11.38
CA LEU A 9 6.26 -23.05 -10.00
C LEU A 9 5.76 -21.74 -9.38
N VAL A 10 4.49 -21.71 -8.97
CA VAL A 10 3.97 -20.66 -8.12
C VAL A 10 4.61 -20.91 -6.77
N ILE A 11 5.76 -20.29 -6.52
CA ILE A 11 6.31 -20.19 -5.17
C ILE A 11 5.25 -19.40 -4.39
N SER A 12 4.40 -20.11 -3.66
CA SER A 12 3.46 -19.54 -2.71
C SER A 12 4.26 -19.01 -1.52
N ILE A 13 4.89 -17.84 -1.69
CA ILE A 13 5.58 -17.17 -0.58
C ILE A 13 4.52 -16.78 0.45
N GLU A 14 4.70 -17.26 1.68
CA GLU A 14 3.80 -16.89 2.77
C GLU A 14 3.81 -15.38 3.02
N SER A 15 2.64 -14.79 3.32
CA SER A 15 2.52 -13.35 3.57
C SER A 15 3.42 -12.85 4.70
N LYS A 16 3.71 -13.70 5.70
CA LYS A 16 4.67 -13.39 6.77
C LYS A 16 6.10 -13.28 6.24
N THR A 17 6.48 -14.18 5.33
CA THR A 17 7.79 -14.13 4.66
C THR A 17 7.91 -12.87 3.81
N VAL A 18 6.86 -12.52 3.05
CA VAL A 18 6.83 -11.25 2.29
C VAL A 18 7.02 -10.05 3.22
N LEU A 19 6.29 -9.97 4.34
CA LEU A 19 6.44 -8.90 5.32
C LEU A 19 7.87 -8.82 5.90
N ASN A 20 8.48 -9.97 6.23
CA ASN A 20 9.85 -9.99 6.74
C ASN A 20 10.88 -9.56 5.70
N ILE A 21 10.70 -9.96 4.43
CA ILE A 21 11.53 -9.47 3.32
C ILE A 21 11.38 -7.95 3.19
N SER A 22 10.15 -7.43 3.20
CA SER A 22 9.89 -5.99 3.17
C SER A 22 10.58 -5.25 4.32
N ARG A 23 10.45 -5.75 5.55
CA ARG A 23 11.14 -5.19 6.74
C ARG A 23 12.65 -5.18 6.54
N PHE A 24 13.22 -6.27 6.03
CA PHE A 24 14.65 -6.38 5.77
C PHE A 24 15.12 -5.35 4.72
N ILE A 25 14.37 -5.17 3.63
CA ILE A 25 14.67 -4.15 2.61
C ILE A 25 14.67 -2.74 3.22
N VAL A 26 13.64 -2.39 3.99
CA VAL A 26 13.57 -1.07 4.64
C VAL A 26 14.69 -0.90 5.67
N PHE A 27 15.08 -1.97 6.38
CA PHE A 27 16.21 -1.96 7.30
C PHE A 27 17.54 -1.68 6.58
N LEU A 28 17.78 -2.28 5.41
CA LEU A 28 18.94 -1.93 4.58
C LEU A 28 18.91 -0.45 4.14
N GLY A 29 17.72 0.08 3.84
CA GLY A 29 17.52 1.50 3.59
C GLY A 29 17.91 2.39 4.79
N LEU A 30 17.55 1.99 6.01
CA LEU A 30 17.93 2.68 7.25
C LEU A 30 19.45 2.65 7.46
N ILE A 31 20.10 1.49 7.29
CA ILE A 31 21.57 1.38 7.38
C ILE A 31 22.25 2.29 6.36
N THR A 32 21.75 2.31 5.13
CA THR A 32 22.24 3.20 4.06
C THR A 32 22.09 4.68 4.48
N ALA A 33 20.92 5.06 5.00
CA ALA A 33 20.66 6.43 5.44
C ALA A 33 21.58 6.86 6.61
N LEU A 34 21.85 5.96 7.55
CA LEU A 34 22.80 6.19 8.65
C LEU A 34 24.23 6.34 8.15
N PHE A 35 24.67 5.45 7.23
CA PHE A 35 26.02 5.49 6.67
C PHE A 35 26.30 6.81 5.94
N TYR A 36 25.35 7.28 5.14
CA TYR A 36 25.44 8.54 4.40
C TYR A 36 24.92 9.76 5.19
N ARG A 37 24.56 9.60 6.47
CA ARG A 37 24.07 10.67 7.36
C ARG A 37 22.89 11.47 6.80
N ARG A 38 21.98 10.81 6.09
CA ARG A 38 20.78 11.46 5.51
C ARG A 38 19.63 11.46 6.52
N VAL A 39 19.51 12.54 7.29
CA VAL A 39 18.58 12.66 8.44
C VAL A 39 17.11 12.45 8.04
N ASP A 40 16.69 13.02 6.91
CA ASP A 40 15.34 12.88 6.36
C ASP A 40 15.01 11.41 6.01
N HIS A 41 15.96 10.69 5.40
CA HIS A 41 15.79 9.29 5.07
C HIS A 41 15.86 8.39 6.32
N ILE A 42 16.67 8.74 7.33
CA ILE A 42 16.69 8.03 8.63
C ILE A 42 15.29 8.07 9.25
N TYR A 43 14.66 9.25 9.31
CA TYR A 43 13.31 9.40 9.84
C TYR A 43 12.29 8.56 9.06
N ARG A 44 12.27 8.68 7.72
CA ARG A 44 11.32 7.96 6.85
C ARG A 44 11.46 6.45 6.97
N THR A 45 12.69 5.92 6.89
CA THR A 45 12.96 4.47 6.98
C THR A 45 12.67 3.93 8.38
N PHE A 46 12.95 4.68 9.44
CA PHE A 46 12.63 4.30 10.81
C PHE A 46 11.11 4.24 11.05
N VAL A 47 10.36 5.27 10.64
CA VAL A 47 8.89 5.29 10.73
C VAL A 47 8.28 4.17 9.90
N ALA A 48 8.79 3.93 8.68
CA ALA A 48 8.36 2.82 7.84
C ALA A 48 8.58 1.46 8.51
N LEU A 49 9.73 1.23 9.15
CA LEU A 49 9.99 0.01 9.91
C LEU A 49 8.99 -0.17 11.05
N ILE A 50 8.77 0.88 11.87
CA ILE A 50 7.76 0.84 12.94
C ILE A 50 6.40 0.46 12.35
N GLY A 51 5.99 1.13 11.27
CA GLY A 51 4.74 0.85 10.54
C GLY A 51 4.59 -0.62 10.14
N LEU A 52 5.66 -1.22 9.61
CA LEU A 52 5.68 -2.64 9.22
C LEU A 52 5.61 -3.62 10.40
N TYR A 53 5.92 -3.20 11.63
CA TYR A 53 5.76 -4.01 12.84
C TYR A 53 4.41 -3.83 13.54
N ILE A 54 3.61 -2.82 13.18
CA ILE A 54 2.27 -2.59 13.76
C ILE A 54 1.39 -3.85 13.70
N PRO A 55 1.32 -4.63 12.60
CA PRO A 55 0.49 -5.84 12.57
C PRO A 55 0.88 -6.86 13.63
N ASP A 56 2.19 -7.10 13.82
CA ASP A 56 2.70 -8.05 14.81
C ASP A 56 2.41 -7.55 16.24
N MET A 57 2.54 -6.23 16.46
CA MET A 57 2.20 -5.60 17.73
C MET A 57 0.70 -5.66 18.03
N ALA A 58 -0.15 -5.42 17.02
CA ALA A 58 -1.59 -5.48 17.15
C ALA A 58 -2.06 -6.91 17.47
N GLU A 59 -1.52 -7.91 16.76
CA GLU A 59 -1.81 -9.33 17.03
C GLU A 59 -1.36 -9.75 18.45
N LYS A 60 -0.21 -9.26 18.91
CA LYS A 60 0.35 -9.61 20.22
C LYS A 60 -0.34 -8.91 21.40
N TYR A 61 -0.53 -7.59 21.31
CA TYR A 61 -0.97 -6.76 22.43
C TYR A 61 -2.46 -6.42 22.41
N PHE A 62 -3.10 -6.48 21.23
CA PHE A 62 -4.51 -6.15 21.05
C PHE A 62 -5.27 -7.23 20.25
N PRO A 63 -5.13 -8.54 20.56
CA PRO A 63 -5.70 -9.62 19.75
C PRO A 63 -7.23 -9.53 19.56
N ASN A 64 -7.92 -8.87 20.49
CA ASN A 64 -9.35 -8.65 20.44
C ASN A 64 -9.66 -7.14 20.49
N PRO A 65 -9.64 -6.44 19.34
CA PRO A 65 -10.00 -5.03 19.31
C PRO A 65 -11.48 -4.85 19.70
N PRO A 66 -11.86 -3.69 20.29
CA PRO A 66 -13.23 -3.39 20.64
C PRO A 66 -14.17 -3.57 19.45
N HIS A 67 -15.38 -4.11 19.69
CA HIS A 67 -16.34 -4.45 18.61
C HIS A 67 -16.56 -3.29 17.63
N LYS A 68 -16.71 -2.07 18.12
CA LYS A 68 -16.94 -0.88 17.27
C LYS A 68 -15.77 -0.54 16.33
N LEU A 69 -14.55 -0.96 16.67
CA LEU A 69 -13.33 -0.68 15.89
C LEU A 69 -12.87 -1.88 15.06
N ARG A 70 -13.43 -3.07 15.30
CA ARG A 70 -13.01 -4.31 14.66
C ARG A 70 -13.05 -4.21 13.14
N SER A 71 -14.14 -3.69 12.57
CA SER A 71 -14.26 -3.49 11.12
C SER A 71 -13.21 -2.54 10.54
N PHE A 72 -12.88 -1.45 11.24
CA PHE A 72 -11.88 -0.48 10.79
C PHE A 72 -10.45 -1.01 10.90
N LEU A 73 -10.19 -1.82 11.92
CA LEU A 73 -8.88 -2.43 12.15
C LEU A 73 -8.69 -3.76 11.41
N ALA A 74 -9.74 -4.31 10.79
CA ALA A 74 -9.68 -5.59 10.08
C ALA A 74 -8.49 -5.71 9.10
N PRO A 75 -8.14 -4.68 8.29
CA PRO A 75 -6.98 -4.76 7.40
C PRO A 75 -5.66 -5.00 8.12
N LEU A 76 -5.52 -4.48 9.35
CA LEU A 76 -4.30 -4.63 10.16
C LEU A 76 -4.09 -6.08 10.61
N TYR A 77 -5.18 -6.82 10.84
CA TYR A 77 -5.14 -8.24 11.21
C TYR A 77 -5.11 -9.16 9.98
N ASN A 78 -5.35 -8.65 8.77
CA ASN A 78 -5.23 -9.41 7.54
C ASN A 78 -3.78 -9.41 7.03
N ARG A 79 -3.06 -10.51 7.30
CA ARG A 79 -1.65 -10.67 6.89
C ARG A 79 -1.43 -10.52 5.37
N LYS A 80 -2.40 -10.89 4.53
CA LYS A 80 -2.29 -10.75 3.07
C LYS A 80 -2.40 -9.28 2.63
N THR A 81 -3.32 -8.53 3.24
CA THR A 81 -3.42 -7.08 3.04
C THR A 81 -2.15 -6.38 3.53
N MET A 82 -1.68 -6.74 4.73
CA MET A 82 -0.45 -6.18 5.27
C MET A 82 0.79 -6.54 4.44
N ALA A 83 0.85 -7.73 3.83
CA ALA A 83 1.93 -8.07 2.91
C ALA A 83 1.95 -7.16 1.66
N LEU A 84 0.79 -6.78 1.11
CA LEU A 84 0.73 -5.81 0.02
C LEU A 84 1.23 -4.44 0.45
N LEU A 85 0.82 -3.97 1.63
CA LEU A 85 1.34 -2.73 2.23
C LEU A 85 2.85 -2.83 2.48
N GLY A 86 3.35 -3.99 2.91
CA GLY A 86 4.77 -4.27 3.05
C GLY A 86 5.56 -4.13 1.75
N ILE A 87 5.05 -4.70 0.67
CA ILE A 87 5.65 -4.56 -0.67
C ILE A 87 5.66 -3.09 -1.08
N PHE A 88 4.53 -2.39 -0.94
CA PHE A 88 4.43 -0.96 -1.26
C PHE A 88 5.47 -0.13 -0.50
N ILE A 89 5.54 -0.26 0.83
CA ILE A 89 6.50 0.48 1.66
C ILE A 89 7.94 0.16 1.25
N ALA A 90 8.28 -1.11 1.07
CA ALA A 90 9.62 -1.51 0.70
C ALA A 90 10.04 -0.92 -0.66
N VAL A 91 9.14 -0.96 -1.66
CA VAL A 91 9.38 -0.34 -2.97
C VAL A 91 9.49 1.18 -2.86
N HIS A 92 8.52 1.83 -2.23
CA HIS A 92 8.50 3.30 -2.08
C HIS A 92 9.78 3.81 -1.41
N VAL A 93 10.15 3.23 -0.27
CA VAL A 93 11.37 3.62 0.46
C VAL A 93 12.62 3.37 -0.37
N SER A 94 12.69 2.26 -1.11
CA SER A 94 13.87 1.93 -1.93
C SER A 94 14.01 2.84 -3.15
N LEU A 95 12.92 3.34 -3.72
CA LEU A 95 12.97 4.29 -4.83
C LEU A 95 13.45 5.67 -4.36
N VAL A 96 13.05 6.07 -3.15
CA VAL A 96 13.49 7.32 -2.52
C VAL A 96 14.95 7.21 -2.03
N ASN A 97 15.42 6.02 -1.66
CA ASN A 97 16.74 5.77 -1.10
C ASN A 97 17.27 4.43 -1.60
N VAL A 98 17.87 4.42 -2.80
CA VAL A 98 18.41 3.19 -3.38
C VAL A 98 19.49 2.64 -2.45
N PRO A 99 19.34 1.40 -1.91
CA PRO A 99 20.25 0.86 -0.92
C PRO A 99 21.71 0.92 -1.36
N PHE A 100 22.59 1.25 -0.42
CA PHE A 100 24.05 1.38 -0.62
C PHE A 100 24.47 2.47 -1.62
N THR A 101 23.59 3.41 -1.95
CA THR A 101 23.90 4.55 -2.81
C THR A 101 23.36 5.85 -2.22
N THR A 102 23.77 6.98 -2.79
CA THR A 102 23.19 8.30 -2.51
C THR A 102 22.08 8.68 -3.50
N ILE A 103 21.72 7.76 -4.41
CA ILE A 103 20.78 7.99 -5.51
C ILE A 103 19.36 8.09 -4.96
N ASP A 104 18.67 9.15 -5.34
CA ASP A 104 17.23 9.36 -5.14
C ASP A 104 16.56 9.24 -6.50
N LEU A 105 16.03 8.05 -6.80
CA LEU A 105 15.32 7.82 -8.06
C LEU A 105 13.98 8.55 -8.07
N PHE A 106 13.40 8.84 -6.90
CA PHE A 106 12.07 9.39 -6.77
C PHE A 106 12.02 10.88 -7.13
N HIS A 107 12.87 11.71 -6.53
CA HIS A 107 12.80 13.17 -6.70
C HIS A 107 13.86 13.73 -7.67
N LYS A 108 14.95 13.01 -7.91
CA LYS A 108 16.12 13.57 -8.61
C LYS A 108 16.41 12.87 -9.93
N GLU A 109 16.65 11.56 -9.88
CA GLU A 109 17.31 10.86 -10.99
C GLU A 109 16.31 10.22 -11.98
N TRP A 110 15.15 9.75 -11.50
CA TRP A 110 14.12 9.18 -12.36
C TRP A 110 12.72 9.62 -11.91
N ARG A 111 12.36 10.88 -12.19
CA ARG A 111 11.07 11.54 -11.85
C ARG A 111 9.77 10.83 -12.33
N ASN A 112 9.87 9.65 -12.93
CA ASN A 112 8.74 8.77 -13.25
C ASN A 112 8.69 7.51 -12.36
N ALA A 113 9.66 7.32 -11.47
CA ALA A 113 9.70 6.22 -10.51
C ALA A 113 8.58 6.34 -9.46
N ASP A 114 8.16 7.57 -9.17
CA ASP A 114 6.96 7.90 -8.39
C ASP A 114 5.69 7.20 -8.90
N MET A 115 5.53 7.02 -10.22
CA MET A 115 4.42 6.30 -10.83
C MET A 115 4.25 4.88 -10.27
N VAL A 116 5.38 4.18 -10.02
CA VAL A 116 5.37 2.82 -9.45
C VAL A 116 4.85 2.86 -8.03
N SER A 117 5.28 3.86 -7.26
CA SER A 117 4.79 4.08 -5.90
C SER A 117 3.30 4.42 -5.89
N HIS A 118 2.83 5.32 -6.74
CA HIS A 118 1.40 5.65 -6.84
C HIS A 118 0.57 4.45 -7.29
N PHE A 119 1.06 3.64 -8.22
CA PHE A 119 0.38 2.40 -8.60
C PHE A 119 0.20 1.44 -7.41
N LEU A 120 1.28 1.16 -6.68
CA LEU A 120 1.23 0.28 -5.52
C LEU A 120 0.44 0.89 -4.35
N GLY A 121 0.57 2.21 -4.16
CA GLY A 121 -0.18 2.98 -3.18
C GLY A 121 -1.68 2.90 -3.43
N GLY A 122 -2.12 3.17 -4.66
CA GLY A 122 -3.53 3.05 -5.04
C GLY A 122 -4.08 1.63 -4.89
N MET A 123 -3.26 0.61 -5.18
CA MET A 123 -3.62 -0.79 -4.92
C MET A 123 -3.88 -1.03 -3.42
N VAL A 124 -2.95 -0.62 -2.55
CA VAL A 124 -3.05 -0.82 -1.10
C VAL A 124 -4.19 -0.03 -0.49
N VAL A 125 -4.32 1.26 -0.83
CA VAL A 125 -5.39 2.13 -0.33
C VAL A 125 -6.76 1.57 -0.71
N TRP A 126 -6.92 1.11 -1.95
CA TRP A 126 -8.16 0.50 -2.39
C TRP A 126 -8.46 -0.80 -1.62
N VAL A 127 -7.47 -1.69 -1.46
CA VAL A 127 -7.62 -2.95 -0.71
C VAL A 127 -8.06 -2.70 0.73
N ILE A 128 -7.36 -1.81 1.45
CA ILE A 128 -7.65 -1.47 2.85
C ILE A 128 -9.07 -0.91 2.96
N THR A 129 -9.43 0.02 2.07
CA THR A 129 -10.75 0.66 2.10
C THR A 129 -11.87 -0.34 1.80
N ALA A 130 -11.69 -1.18 0.76
CA ALA A 130 -12.65 -2.21 0.40
C ALA A 130 -12.83 -3.23 1.52
N GLU A 131 -11.77 -3.59 2.23
CA GLU A 131 -11.81 -4.50 3.37
C GLU A 131 -12.58 -3.89 4.55
N ILE A 132 -12.36 -2.61 4.87
CA ILE A 132 -13.11 -1.90 5.91
C ILE A 132 -14.60 -1.88 5.56
N LEU A 133 -14.95 -1.48 4.33
CA LEU A 133 -16.35 -1.42 3.87
C LEU A 133 -17.02 -2.80 3.86
N LEU A 134 -16.28 -3.85 3.49
CA LEU A 134 -16.77 -5.23 3.53
C LEU A 134 -17.09 -5.65 4.97
N ASN A 135 -16.18 -5.40 5.91
CA ASN A 135 -16.39 -5.76 7.32
C ASN A 135 -17.53 -4.96 7.94
N LEU A 136 -17.64 -3.66 7.67
CA LEU A 136 -18.79 -2.86 8.08
C LEU A 136 -20.11 -3.40 7.54
N SER A 137 -20.11 -3.93 6.30
CA SER A 137 -21.30 -4.55 5.73
C SER A 137 -21.62 -5.90 6.39
N ASN A 138 -20.61 -6.71 6.71
CA ASN A 138 -20.78 -8.00 7.35
C ASN A 138 -21.27 -7.87 8.80
N GLU A 139 -20.80 -6.85 9.52
CA GLU A 139 -21.25 -6.51 10.88
C GLU A 139 -22.62 -5.81 10.91
N LYS A 140 -23.30 -5.70 9.75
CA LYS A 140 -24.62 -5.07 9.56
C LYS A 140 -24.66 -3.57 9.89
N TYR A 141 -23.52 -2.91 10.00
CA TYR A 141 -23.46 -1.45 10.10
C TYR A 141 -23.84 -0.78 8.78
N LEU A 142 -23.52 -1.44 7.65
CA LEU A 142 -23.92 -1.04 6.32
C LEU A 142 -24.63 -2.20 5.61
N ASN A 143 -25.55 -1.89 4.69
CA ASN A 143 -26.16 -2.88 3.82
C ASN A 143 -25.71 -2.65 2.38
N LEU A 144 -24.49 -3.07 2.07
CA LEU A 144 -23.87 -2.86 0.75
C LEU A 144 -24.06 -4.08 -0.15
N ALA A 145 -24.55 -3.84 -1.36
CA ALA A 145 -24.38 -4.78 -2.46
C ALA A 145 -22.95 -4.70 -3.00
N ARG A 146 -22.48 -5.75 -3.68
CA ARG A 146 -21.13 -5.82 -4.26
C ARG A 146 -20.81 -4.61 -5.14
N ARG A 147 -21.75 -4.17 -5.98
CA ARG A 147 -21.57 -2.99 -6.84
C ARG A 147 -21.34 -1.71 -6.03
N LYS A 148 -22.09 -1.51 -4.95
CA LYS A 148 -21.97 -0.33 -4.08
C LYS A 148 -20.65 -0.33 -3.32
N LEU A 149 -20.21 -1.49 -2.81
CA LEU A 149 -18.91 -1.62 -2.16
C LEU A 149 -17.78 -1.22 -3.11
N ILE A 150 -17.78 -1.73 -4.34
CA ILE A 150 -16.76 -1.40 -5.35
C ILE A 150 -16.79 0.11 -5.63
N LEU A 151 -17.97 0.68 -5.90
CA LEU A 151 -18.12 2.11 -6.17
C LEU A 151 -17.60 2.97 -5.01
N TYR A 152 -18.01 2.68 -3.78
CA TYR A 152 -17.60 3.45 -2.60
C TYR A 152 -16.11 3.31 -2.30
N SER A 153 -15.51 2.14 -2.56
CA SER A 153 -14.06 1.94 -2.43
C SER A 153 -13.28 2.80 -3.43
N PHE A 154 -13.76 2.92 -4.68
CA PHE A 154 -13.14 3.80 -5.67
C PHE A 154 -13.38 5.28 -5.39
N LEU A 155 -14.56 5.67 -4.90
CA LEU A 155 -14.81 7.05 -4.48
C LEU A 155 -13.87 7.45 -3.35
N ALA A 156 -13.71 6.60 -2.34
CA ALA A 156 -12.76 6.84 -1.26
C ALA A 156 -11.32 6.90 -1.76
N LEU A 157 -10.90 5.98 -2.64
CA LEU A 157 -9.58 6.05 -3.28
C LEU A 157 -9.38 7.40 -4.00
N PHE A 158 -10.38 7.85 -4.76
CA PHE A 158 -10.33 9.13 -5.47
C PHE A 158 -10.16 10.30 -4.51
N PHE A 159 -11.00 10.38 -3.47
CA PHE A 159 -10.90 11.47 -2.48
C PHE A 159 -9.58 11.45 -1.71
N LEU A 160 -9.07 10.27 -1.35
CA LEU A 160 -7.79 10.15 -0.66
C LEU A 160 -6.62 10.50 -1.58
N SER A 161 -6.64 10.02 -2.83
CA SER A 161 -5.57 10.31 -3.81
C SER A 161 -5.55 11.79 -4.16
N PHE A 162 -6.70 12.35 -4.54
CA PHE A 162 -6.79 13.77 -4.87
C PHE A 162 -6.55 14.66 -3.66
N GLY A 163 -7.09 14.30 -2.49
CA GLY A 163 -6.87 15.01 -1.24
C GLY A 163 -5.40 15.04 -0.85
N TRP A 164 -4.69 13.91 -1.01
CA TRP A 164 -3.24 13.85 -0.81
C TRP A 164 -2.50 14.82 -1.73
N GLU A 165 -2.79 14.78 -3.04
CA GLU A 165 -2.15 15.68 -4.02
C GLU A 165 -2.39 17.17 -3.71
N VAL A 166 -3.58 17.52 -3.24
CA VAL A 166 -3.93 18.89 -2.82
C VAL A 166 -3.14 19.30 -1.57
N VAL A 167 -3.11 18.44 -0.55
CA VAL A 167 -2.35 18.71 0.69
C VAL A 167 -0.86 18.86 0.38
N GLU A 168 -0.32 17.98 -0.47
CA GLU A 168 1.06 18.05 -0.91
C GLU A 168 1.34 19.37 -1.64
N LYS A 169 0.46 19.78 -2.58
CA LYS A 169 0.58 21.07 -3.29
C LYS A 169 0.55 22.27 -2.33
N LEU A 170 -0.30 22.24 -1.32
CA LEU A 170 -0.40 23.31 -0.32
C LEU A 170 0.83 23.36 0.61
N SER A 171 1.52 22.23 0.80
CA SER A 171 2.74 22.13 1.62
C SER A 171 4.04 22.47 0.87
N GLU A 172 3.99 22.69 -0.45
CA GLU A 172 5.17 23.02 -1.26
C GLU A 172 5.86 24.33 -0.81
N SER A 173 5.13 25.24 -0.15
CA SER A 173 5.69 26.47 0.43
C SER A 173 6.64 26.23 1.61
N GLU A 174 6.54 25.07 2.28
CA GLU A 174 7.40 24.69 3.40
C GLU A 174 8.50 23.68 3.01
N ILE A 175 8.33 22.96 1.88
CA ILE A 175 9.27 21.94 1.40
C ILE A 175 9.70 22.30 -0.03
N SER A 176 10.75 23.11 -0.15
CA SER A 176 11.23 23.69 -1.42
C SER A 176 11.73 22.69 -2.48
N PHE A 177 11.77 21.38 -2.18
CA PHE A 177 12.17 20.31 -3.11
C PHE A 177 11.00 19.67 -3.86
N ILE A 178 9.75 20.03 -3.56
CA ILE A 178 8.53 19.52 -4.21
C ILE A 178 7.95 20.67 -5.06
N HIS A 179 8.54 20.95 -6.22
CA HIS A 179 7.88 21.80 -7.21
C HIS A 179 7.49 20.92 -8.37
N GLU A 180 6.29 20.34 -8.26
CA GLU A 180 5.80 19.39 -9.23
C GLU A 180 4.73 20.01 -10.14
N SER A 181 4.78 19.65 -11.42
CA SER A 181 3.81 20.13 -12.40
C SER A 181 2.43 19.53 -12.14
N THR A 182 1.37 20.29 -12.43
CA THR A 182 -0.01 19.78 -12.35
C THR A 182 -0.23 18.53 -13.20
N VAL A 183 0.54 18.37 -14.29
CA VAL A 183 0.48 17.19 -15.17
C VAL A 183 0.95 15.92 -14.45
N ASN A 184 1.99 16.01 -13.62
CA ASN A 184 2.44 14.87 -12.83
C ASN A 184 1.40 14.43 -11.82
N LYS A 185 0.78 15.38 -11.11
CA LYS A 185 -0.30 15.07 -10.14
C LYS A 185 -1.50 14.37 -10.78
N VAL A 186 -1.83 14.74 -12.02
CA VAL A 186 -2.86 14.03 -12.81
C VAL A 186 -2.40 12.60 -13.15
N ARG A 187 -1.14 12.44 -13.60
CA ARG A 187 -0.54 11.12 -13.86
C ARG A 187 -0.57 10.25 -12.60
N ASP A 188 -0.26 10.80 -11.44
CA ASP A 188 -0.23 10.07 -10.17
C ASP A 188 -1.63 9.63 -9.74
N SER A 189 -2.63 10.48 -9.95
CA SER A 189 -4.04 10.11 -9.81
C SER A 189 -4.47 8.98 -10.76
N ILE A 190 -3.98 8.98 -12.00
CA ILE A 190 -4.20 7.88 -12.97
C ILE A 190 -3.53 6.61 -12.46
N MET A 191 -2.27 6.68 -12.01
CA MET A 191 -1.54 5.51 -11.50
C MET A 191 -2.20 4.92 -10.25
N ASN A 192 -2.65 5.75 -9.31
CA ASN A 192 -3.45 5.33 -8.16
C ASN A 192 -4.70 4.55 -8.61
N THR A 193 -5.42 5.07 -9.62
CA THR A 193 -6.63 4.44 -10.17
C THR A 193 -6.32 3.08 -10.83
N LEU A 194 -5.25 3.00 -11.63
CA LEU A 194 -4.80 1.75 -12.24
C LEU A 194 -4.38 0.70 -11.18
N GLY A 195 -3.75 1.16 -10.10
CA GLY A 195 -3.46 0.36 -8.92
C GLY A 195 -4.72 -0.22 -8.28
N GLY A 196 -5.73 0.62 -8.05
CA GLY A 196 -7.04 0.21 -7.52
C GLY A 196 -7.78 -0.77 -8.44
N LEU A 197 -7.72 -0.58 -9.77
CA LEU A 197 -8.27 -1.53 -10.75
C LEU A 197 -7.56 -2.88 -10.70
N SER A 198 -6.25 -2.88 -10.52
CA SER A 198 -5.46 -4.10 -10.35
C SER A 198 -5.80 -4.81 -9.03
N ALA A 199 -5.98 -4.06 -7.95
CA ALA A 199 -6.49 -4.59 -6.68
C ALA A 199 -7.88 -5.23 -6.85
N LEU A 200 -8.80 -4.55 -7.52
CA LEU A 200 -10.14 -5.06 -7.82
C LEU A 200 -10.05 -6.39 -8.57
N TYR A 201 -9.20 -6.47 -9.59
CA TYR A 201 -8.99 -7.73 -10.32
C TYR A 201 -8.51 -8.85 -9.39
N LEU A 202 -7.52 -8.58 -8.53
CA LEU A 202 -7.03 -9.57 -7.56
C LEU A 202 -8.13 -10.04 -6.60
N VAL A 203 -8.92 -9.12 -6.05
CA VAL A 203 -9.98 -9.46 -5.10
C VAL A 203 -11.10 -10.25 -5.80
N LEU A 204 -11.52 -9.85 -7.01
CA LEU A 204 -12.65 -10.48 -7.69
C LEU A 204 -12.31 -11.80 -8.39
N LYS A 205 -11.09 -11.95 -8.90
CA LYS A 205 -10.69 -13.14 -9.68
C LYS A 205 -9.78 -14.08 -8.91
N ARG A 206 -8.89 -13.53 -8.07
CA ARG A 206 -7.94 -14.33 -7.27
C ARG A 206 -8.36 -14.48 -5.82
N LYS A 207 -9.42 -13.81 -5.38
CA LYS A 207 -9.89 -13.81 -3.97
C LYS A 207 -8.76 -13.42 -3.00
N TYR A 208 -7.92 -12.47 -3.44
CA TYR A 208 -6.74 -12.01 -2.72
C TYR A 208 -6.78 -10.49 -2.58
N PRO A 209 -6.49 -9.92 -1.39
CA PRO A 209 -6.15 -10.62 -0.14
C PRO A 209 -7.36 -11.23 0.59
N PHE A 210 -8.57 -10.86 0.21
CA PHE A 210 -9.84 -11.35 0.77
C PHE A 210 -10.87 -11.62 -0.33
N GLU A 211 -12.03 -12.13 0.04
CA GLU A 211 -13.15 -12.42 -0.86
C GLU A 211 -14.37 -11.53 -0.54
N ILE A 212 -14.99 -10.96 -1.58
CA ILE A 212 -16.23 -10.17 -1.44
C ILE A 212 -17.43 -11.12 -1.55
N ASN A 213 -17.94 -11.56 -0.40
CA ASN A 213 -19.10 -12.44 -0.27
C ASN A 213 -20.41 -11.66 -0.07
N LEU A 214 -20.65 -10.66 -0.91
CA LEU A 214 -21.87 -9.84 -0.88
C LEU A 214 -22.79 -10.20 -2.05
N ARG A 215 -24.09 -9.96 -1.87
CA ARG A 215 -25.08 -10.08 -2.94
C ARG A 215 -24.71 -9.18 -4.13
N HIS A 216 -25.02 -9.66 -5.33
CA HIS A 216 -24.71 -8.97 -6.58
C HIS A 216 -25.36 -7.59 -6.70
#